data_AF-A0A846CAQ6-F1
#
_entry.id   AF-A0A846CAQ6-F1
#
_cell.length_a   1.000
_cell.length_b   1.000
_cell.length_c   1.000
_cell.angle_alpha   90.00
_cell.angle_beta   90.00
_cell.angle_gamma   90.00
#
_symmetry.space_group_name_H-M   'P 1'
#
loop_
_entity.id
_entity.type
_entity.pdbx_description
1 polymer ?
#
loop_
_entity_poly.entity_id
_entity_poly.type
_entity_poly.pdbx_seq_one_letter_code
_entity_poly.pdbx_strand_id
1 'polypeptide(L)'
;MKYQMRSYSQLADLEALLLEIQDDNIRAYAGEAIASYSAGAYRSAIVSIWIAIVYDLYQKFRILSETYHDKAAKQNIEEIDKIRNNPDKKQVASWEREILKNARNKVQIITNLEYEHLDRIQQDRHRCAHPVLDSEGLLFQPTPELARTHIRTAIEVLLSQPPIIGKAAGEALERDVESLYFPEDLEGVKNFLSSRHFLVGSEKYLLNLIVLSLKKVIFLVPFPGDSAGIINNYIWVIECLVKDYRNVFESLESKKIRDILGKIDDDRLHLLAFLFNIDNKFWDDCPENIKEKFKYFLKEEKIEFYNRVFGIFVLHLLPEIKNDLITIYKNHYQLNERQLNERHHLAFVKALKRAKANRKESAIFAKEIVKLNIDIFIRSKYFKSGRENAEKHIRPIIPIMTNEDIKYLLEQTVENNQLIDCIFILKELFQ
;
A
#
# COMPACT_ATOMS: atom_id res chain seq x y z
N MET A 1 -24.15 -0.04 20.59
CA MET A 1 -23.37 -1.02 21.37
C MET A 1 -23.80 -2.42 20.94
N LYS A 2 -23.05 -3.05 20.04
CA LYS A 2 -23.10 -4.49 19.77
C LYS A 2 -21.64 -4.92 19.77
N TYR A 3 -21.21 -5.55 20.86
CA TYR A 3 -19.94 -6.25 20.88
C TYR A 3 -20.04 -7.34 19.80
N GLN A 4 -19.33 -7.16 18.71
CA GLN A 4 -19.12 -8.21 17.73
C GLN A 4 -18.23 -9.22 18.45
N MET A 5 -18.84 -10.26 19.03
CA MET A 5 -18.08 -11.44 19.45
C MET A 5 -17.21 -11.83 18.26
N ARG A 6 -15.90 -11.96 18.46
CA ARG A 6 -15.04 -12.70 17.53
C ARG A 6 -15.81 -13.97 17.20
N SER A 7 -16.11 -14.19 15.92
CA SER A 7 -16.69 -15.46 15.47
C SER A 7 -15.81 -16.56 16.04
N TYR A 8 -16.24 -17.22 17.11
CA TYR A 8 -15.59 -18.41 17.62
C TYR A 8 -15.70 -19.42 16.49
N SER A 9 -14.58 -19.67 15.80
CA SER A 9 -14.61 -20.43 14.57
C SER A 9 -15.14 -21.83 14.85
N GLN A 10 -15.92 -22.36 13.91
CA GLN A 10 -16.07 -23.80 13.73
C GLN A 10 -14.69 -24.47 13.68
N LEU A 11 -14.62 -25.78 13.94
CA LEU A 11 -13.38 -26.57 13.80
C LEU A 11 -12.77 -26.31 12.42
N ALA A 12 -11.67 -25.54 12.37
CA ALA A 12 -11.03 -25.13 11.12
C ALA A 12 -10.37 -26.34 10.46
N ASP A 13 -10.75 -26.67 9.24
CA ASP A 13 -10.14 -27.76 8.48
C ASP A 13 -8.62 -27.56 8.38
N LEU A 14 -7.86 -28.54 8.87
CA LEU A 14 -6.40 -28.46 8.89
C LEU A 14 -5.82 -28.43 7.48
N GLU A 15 -6.45 -29.11 6.52
CA GLU A 15 -6.01 -29.11 5.13
C GLU A 15 -6.24 -27.75 4.48
N ALA A 16 -7.36 -27.09 4.81
CA ALA A 16 -7.62 -25.72 4.35
C ALA A 16 -6.58 -24.73 4.91
N LEU A 17 -6.15 -24.91 6.16
CA LEU A 17 -5.12 -24.05 6.78
C LEU A 17 -3.76 -24.14 6.06
N LEU A 18 -3.43 -25.27 5.41
CA LEU A 18 -2.19 -25.36 4.62
C LEU A 18 -2.15 -24.36 3.46
N LEU A 19 -3.32 -23.98 2.93
CA LEU A 19 -3.41 -23.00 1.84
C LEU A 19 -3.02 -21.58 2.28
N GLU A 20 -3.00 -21.32 3.59
CA GLU A 20 -2.55 -20.04 4.15
C GLU A 20 -1.02 -19.93 4.21
N ILE A 21 -0.30 -21.06 4.18
CA ILE A 21 1.16 -21.10 4.21
C ILE A 21 1.70 -20.81 2.81
N GLN A 22 2.51 -19.75 2.67
CA GLN A 22 3.00 -19.28 1.38
C GLN A 22 4.17 -20.10 0.83
N ASP A 23 5.17 -20.40 1.65
CA ASP A 23 6.37 -21.15 1.23
C ASP A 23 6.03 -22.63 1.04
N ASP A 24 6.29 -23.15 -0.16
CA ASP A 24 5.95 -24.54 -0.52
C ASP A 24 6.69 -25.57 0.34
N ASN A 25 7.92 -25.29 0.79
CA ASN A 25 8.67 -26.19 1.66
C ASN A 25 8.07 -26.20 3.07
N ILE A 26 7.72 -25.02 3.60
CA ILE A 26 7.04 -24.92 4.90
C ILE A 26 5.69 -25.64 4.83
N ARG A 27 4.94 -25.45 3.74
CA ARG A 27 3.67 -26.13 3.51
C ARG A 27 3.83 -27.64 3.46
N ALA A 28 4.88 -28.14 2.81
CA ALA A 28 5.20 -29.56 2.78
C ALA A 28 5.47 -30.12 4.19
N TYR A 29 6.32 -29.46 4.98
CA TYR A 29 6.61 -29.89 6.35
C TYR A 29 5.38 -29.82 7.28
N ALA A 30 4.54 -28.79 7.15
CA ALA A 30 3.27 -28.73 7.87
C ALA A 30 2.29 -29.83 7.41
N GLY A 31 2.31 -30.18 6.12
CA GLY A 31 1.54 -31.28 5.54
C GLY A 31 1.91 -32.65 6.14
N GLU A 32 3.20 -32.89 6.42
CA GLU A 32 3.64 -34.11 7.12
C GLU A 32 3.03 -34.22 8.52
N ALA A 33 2.91 -33.09 9.23
CA ALA A 33 2.28 -33.05 10.55
C ALA A 33 0.80 -33.40 10.48
N ILE A 34 0.08 -32.89 9.47
CA ILE A 34 -1.34 -33.19 9.25
C ILE A 34 -1.53 -34.64 8.83
N ALA A 35 -0.68 -35.18 7.94
CA ALA A 35 -0.72 -36.59 7.56
C ALA A 35 -0.51 -37.52 8.78
N SER A 36 0.47 -37.19 9.64
CA SER A 36 0.71 -37.91 10.89
C SER A 36 -0.47 -37.83 11.85
N TYR A 37 -1.11 -36.66 11.95
CA TYR A 37 -2.32 -36.46 12.74
C TYR A 37 -3.48 -37.33 12.24
N SER A 38 -3.75 -37.32 10.94
CA SER A 38 -4.81 -38.11 10.30
C SER A 38 -4.59 -39.62 10.45
N ALA A 39 -3.34 -40.06 10.55
CA ALA A 39 -2.99 -41.46 10.83
C ALA A 39 -3.09 -41.85 12.32
N GLY A 40 -3.46 -40.92 13.22
CA GLY A 40 -3.50 -41.16 14.67
C GLY A 40 -2.11 -41.14 15.35
N ALA A 41 -1.06 -40.75 14.62
CA ALA A 41 0.31 -40.67 15.13
C ALA A 41 0.59 -39.30 15.75
N TYR A 42 -0.10 -38.98 16.86
CA TYR A 42 -0.09 -37.63 17.47
C TYR A 42 1.28 -37.19 17.98
N ARG A 43 2.11 -38.11 18.51
CA ARG A 43 3.50 -37.80 18.88
C ARG A 43 4.30 -37.34 17.66
N SER A 44 4.18 -38.06 16.54
CA SER A 44 4.85 -37.74 15.28
C SER A 44 4.34 -36.42 14.70
N ALA A 45 3.03 -36.17 14.76
CA ALA A 45 2.43 -34.92 14.30
C ALA A 45 3.02 -33.69 15.02
N ILE A 46 3.17 -33.75 16.35
CA ILE A 46 3.78 -32.67 17.14
C ILE A 46 5.27 -32.49 16.80
N VAL A 47 6.00 -33.59 16.57
CA VAL A 47 7.41 -33.51 16.13
C VAL A 47 7.51 -32.86 14.75
N SER A 48 6.68 -33.26 13.80
CA SER A 48 6.68 -32.73 12.42
C SER A 48 6.29 -31.25 12.36
N ILE A 49 5.26 -30.80 13.09
CA ILE A 49 4.89 -29.37 13.07
C ILE A 49 5.99 -28.49 13.65
N TRP A 50 6.71 -28.99 14.65
CA TRP A 50 7.84 -28.28 15.22
C TRP A 50 9.00 -28.13 14.23
N ILE A 51 9.24 -29.12 13.36
CA ILE A 51 10.20 -29.00 12.25
C ILE A 51 9.79 -27.85 11.32
N ALA A 52 8.51 -27.77 10.95
CA ALA A 52 8.00 -26.67 10.14
C ALA A 52 8.22 -25.29 10.81
N ILE A 53 7.99 -25.18 12.13
CA ILE A 53 8.25 -23.96 12.91
C ILE A 53 9.71 -23.53 12.84
N VAL A 54 10.65 -24.46 13.11
CA VAL A 54 12.09 -24.13 13.14
C VAL A 54 12.57 -23.72 11.75
N TYR A 55 12.13 -24.44 10.71
CA TYR A 55 12.48 -24.11 9.34
C TYR A 55 11.91 -22.75 8.92
N ASP A 56 10.65 -22.44 9.23
CA ASP A 56 10.04 -21.14 8.95
C ASP A 56 10.78 -19.99 9.64
N LEU A 57 11.11 -20.12 10.93
CA LEU A 57 11.89 -19.10 11.64
C LEU A 57 13.24 -18.84 10.98
N TYR A 58 13.94 -19.91 10.55
CA TYR A 58 15.20 -19.77 9.82
C TYR A 58 15.01 -19.02 8.50
N GLN A 59 14.02 -19.41 7.68
CA GLN A 59 13.74 -18.75 6.40
C GLN A 59 13.36 -17.28 6.60
N LYS A 60 12.54 -16.97 7.61
CA LYS A 60 12.15 -15.60 7.95
C LYS A 60 13.33 -14.76 8.40
N PHE A 61 14.21 -15.29 9.25
CA PHE A 61 15.44 -14.60 9.58
C PHE A 61 16.26 -14.33 8.33
N ARG A 62 16.34 -15.30 7.39
CA ARG A 62 17.10 -15.15 6.16
C ARG A 62 16.59 -14.01 5.30
N ILE A 63 15.28 -13.95 5.10
CA ILE A 63 14.62 -12.85 4.39
C ILE A 63 14.87 -11.52 5.11
N LEU A 64 14.76 -11.47 6.43
CA LEU A 64 15.02 -10.25 7.23
C LEU A 64 16.45 -9.75 7.10
N SER A 65 17.43 -10.66 7.09
CA SER A 65 18.85 -10.32 6.90
C SER A 65 19.14 -9.86 5.47
N GLU A 66 18.69 -10.63 4.46
CA GLU A 66 19.03 -10.42 3.06
C GLU A 66 18.27 -9.24 2.45
N THR A 67 16.96 -9.14 2.72
CA THR A 67 16.07 -8.16 2.10
C THR A 67 16.01 -6.87 2.89
N TYR A 68 15.83 -6.96 4.22
CA TYR A 68 15.59 -5.79 5.09
C TYR A 68 16.82 -5.32 5.86
N HIS A 69 17.95 -6.03 5.71
CA HIS A 69 19.22 -5.75 6.39
C HIS A 69 19.08 -5.69 7.91
N ASP A 70 18.22 -6.53 8.48
CA ASP A 70 18.04 -6.64 9.91
C ASP A 70 19.31 -7.22 10.57
N LYS A 71 19.95 -6.42 11.43
CA LYS A 71 21.20 -6.79 12.08
C LYS A 71 21.02 -7.95 13.06
N ALA A 72 19.90 -8.01 13.77
CA ALA A 72 19.62 -9.08 14.72
C ALA A 72 19.38 -10.41 13.99
N ALA A 73 18.61 -10.37 12.89
CA ALA A 73 18.41 -11.54 12.04
C ALA A 73 19.73 -12.04 11.43
N LYS A 74 20.58 -11.11 10.93
CA LYS A 74 21.90 -11.43 10.39
C LYS A 74 22.78 -12.15 11.41
N GLN A 75 22.88 -11.63 12.63
CA GLN A 75 23.66 -12.25 13.70
C GLN A 75 23.16 -13.67 14.02
N ASN A 76 21.85 -13.86 14.07
CA ASN A 76 21.27 -15.18 14.31
C ASN A 76 21.62 -16.15 13.18
N ILE A 77 21.55 -15.75 11.92
CA ILE A 77 21.93 -16.62 10.80
C ILE A 77 23.39 -17.00 10.84
N GLU A 78 24.28 -16.04 11.14
CA GLU A 78 25.71 -16.33 11.26
C GLU A 78 25.99 -17.33 12.39
N GLU A 79 25.25 -17.29 13.50
CA GLU A 79 25.31 -18.30 14.55
C GLU A 79 24.83 -19.68 14.06
N ILE A 80 23.74 -19.71 13.28
CA ILE A 80 23.16 -20.94 12.72
C ILE A 80 24.10 -21.58 11.70
N ASP A 81 24.64 -20.78 10.78
CA ASP A 81 25.54 -21.26 9.74
C ASP A 81 26.86 -21.77 10.33
N LYS A 82 27.34 -21.18 11.44
CA LYS A 82 28.48 -21.73 12.20
C LYS A 82 28.19 -23.13 12.73
N ILE A 83 27.02 -23.34 13.32
CA ILE A 83 26.60 -24.66 13.83
C ILE A 83 26.43 -25.65 12.68
N ARG A 84 25.87 -25.22 11.54
CA ARG A 84 25.69 -26.07 10.35
C ARG A 84 27.03 -26.53 9.77
N ASN A 85 28.03 -25.64 9.74
CA ASN A 85 29.34 -25.93 9.17
C ASN A 85 30.24 -26.77 10.11
N ASN A 86 29.94 -26.81 11.42
CA ASN A 86 30.65 -27.65 12.38
C ASN A 86 29.68 -28.24 13.42
N PRO A 87 28.90 -29.27 13.05
CA PRO A 87 27.76 -29.72 13.84
C PRO A 87 28.19 -30.53 15.08
N ASP A 88 28.01 -29.94 16.27
CA ASP A 88 27.95 -30.67 17.54
C ASP A 88 26.48 -30.94 17.91
N LYS A 89 26.14 -32.17 18.28
CA LYS A 89 24.78 -32.57 18.74
C LYS A 89 24.23 -31.66 19.83
N LYS A 90 25.07 -31.19 20.76
CA LYS A 90 24.67 -30.24 21.81
C LYS A 90 24.34 -28.86 21.25
N GLN A 91 25.10 -28.40 20.26
CA GLN A 91 24.90 -27.11 19.61
C GLN A 91 23.63 -27.10 18.76
N VAL A 92 23.36 -28.17 18.02
CA VAL A 92 22.11 -28.32 17.23
C VAL A 92 20.87 -28.28 18.14
N ALA A 93 20.88 -29.03 19.24
CA ALA A 93 19.76 -29.05 20.20
C ALA A 93 19.65 -27.75 21.03
N SER A 94 20.73 -27.00 21.18
CA SER A 94 20.72 -25.67 21.81
C SER A 94 20.10 -24.65 20.85
N TRP A 95 20.50 -24.68 19.59
CA TRP A 95 19.98 -23.77 18.57
C TRP A 95 18.47 -23.88 18.39
N GLU A 96 17.93 -25.10 18.32
CA GLU A 96 16.49 -25.35 18.23
C GLU A 96 15.70 -24.68 19.37
N ARG A 97 16.29 -24.59 20.56
CA ARG A 97 15.68 -23.90 21.70
C ARG A 97 15.83 -22.38 21.61
N GLU A 98 17.00 -21.92 21.20
CA GLU A 98 17.32 -20.49 21.17
C GLU A 98 16.66 -19.76 19.99
N ILE A 99 16.37 -20.42 18.87
CA ILE A 99 15.77 -19.76 17.69
C ILE A 99 14.42 -19.11 18.03
N LEU A 100 13.57 -19.79 18.81
CA LEU A 100 12.27 -19.26 19.22
C LEU A 100 12.43 -18.09 20.20
N LYS A 101 13.37 -18.18 21.14
CA LYS A 101 13.69 -17.08 22.07
C LYS A 101 14.23 -15.87 21.33
N ASN A 102 15.09 -16.08 20.34
CA ASN A 102 15.67 -15.02 19.54
C ASN A 102 14.63 -14.37 18.62
N ALA A 103 13.67 -15.15 18.10
CA ALA A 103 12.55 -14.63 17.32
C ALA A 103 11.72 -13.61 18.10
N ARG A 104 11.55 -13.82 19.41
CA ARG A 104 10.88 -12.88 20.31
C ARG A 104 11.79 -11.74 20.78
N ASN A 105 12.96 -12.06 21.33
CA ASN A 105 13.75 -11.11 22.12
C ASN A 105 14.70 -10.27 21.27
N LYS A 106 15.26 -10.85 20.22
CA LYS A 106 16.27 -10.20 19.37
C LYS A 106 15.64 -9.67 18.08
N VAL A 107 14.95 -10.52 17.34
CA VAL A 107 14.38 -10.20 16.02
C VAL A 107 12.97 -9.60 16.11
N GLN A 108 12.26 -9.88 17.21
CA GLN A 108 10.95 -9.31 17.54
C GLN A 108 9.85 -9.57 16.49
N ILE A 109 9.89 -10.73 15.84
CA ILE A 109 8.89 -11.14 14.82
C ILE A 109 7.66 -11.82 15.42
N ILE A 110 7.71 -12.17 16.71
CA ILE A 110 6.58 -12.72 17.46
C ILE A 110 6.41 -11.98 18.79
N THR A 111 5.15 -11.81 19.22
CA THR A 111 4.77 -11.22 20.49
C THR A 111 5.02 -12.16 21.68
N ASN A 112 4.91 -11.66 22.91
CA ASN A 112 5.01 -12.49 24.11
C ASN A 112 3.95 -13.60 24.14
N LEU A 113 2.71 -13.28 23.76
CA LEU A 113 1.62 -14.26 23.76
C LEU A 113 1.86 -15.36 22.70
N GLU A 114 2.28 -14.97 21.51
CA GLU A 114 2.62 -15.89 20.42
C GLU A 114 3.82 -16.78 20.81
N TYR A 115 4.82 -16.21 21.47
CA TYR A 115 5.93 -16.97 22.05
C TYR A 115 5.43 -18.02 23.04
N GLU A 116 4.54 -17.69 23.98
CA GLU A 116 4.01 -18.65 24.96
C GLU A 116 3.25 -19.81 24.30
N HIS A 117 2.55 -19.53 23.19
CA HIS A 117 1.88 -20.56 22.41
C HIS A 117 2.87 -21.50 21.73
N LEU A 118 3.89 -20.95 21.06
CA LEU A 118 4.92 -21.74 20.37
C LEU A 118 5.85 -22.48 21.35
N ASP A 119 6.12 -21.91 22.51
CA ASP A 119 6.94 -22.52 23.58
C ASP A 119 6.26 -23.78 24.13
N ARG A 120 4.92 -23.78 24.26
CA ARG A 120 4.16 -25.00 24.61
C ARG A 120 4.34 -26.12 23.58
N ILE A 121 4.33 -25.78 22.29
CA ILE A 121 4.58 -26.75 21.21
C ILE A 121 6.00 -27.34 21.36
N GLN A 122 7.00 -26.49 21.64
CA GLN A 122 8.38 -26.93 21.88
C GLN A 122 8.48 -27.91 23.06
N GLN A 123 7.81 -27.59 24.18
CA GLN A 123 7.81 -28.43 25.38
C GLN A 123 7.18 -29.81 25.12
N ASP A 124 6.03 -29.85 24.45
CA ASP A 124 5.38 -31.12 24.11
C ASP A 124 6.14 -31.89 23.04
N ARG A 125 6.77 -31.21 22.07
CA ARG A 125 7.71 -31.85 21.14
C ARG A 125 8.85 -32.52 21.89
N HIS A 126 9.41 -31.88 22.91
CA HIS A 126 10.48 -32.48 23.72
C HIS A 126 10.01 -33.79 24.37
N ARG A 127 8.79 -33.80 24.93
CA ARG A 127 8.16 -35.01 25.51
C ARG A 127 7.85 -36.09 24.46
N CYS A 128 7.51 -35.70 23.23
CA CYS A 128 7.22 -36.62 22.13
C CYS A 128 8.48 -37.22 21.51
N ALA A 129 9.59 -36.47 21.47
CA ALA A 129 10.85 -36.90 20.86
C ALA A 129 11.74 -37.72 21.81
N HIS A 130 11.66 -37.47 23.13
CA HIS A 130 12.46 -38.18 24.12
C HIS A 130 11.61 -39.20 24.89
N PRO A 131 12.11 -40.42 25.13
CA PRO A 131 11.37 -41.46 25.83
C PRO A 131 11.41 -41.25 27.36
N VAL A 132 10.90 -40.11 27.83
CA VAL A 132 10.75 -39.85 29.27
C VAL A 132 9.48 -40.53 29.73
N LEU A 133 9.63 -41.47 30.66
CA LEU A 133 8.51 -42.19 31.26
C LEU A 133 7.94 -41.36 32.42
N ASP A 134 6.62 -41.39 32.55
CA ASP A 134 5.94 -40.84 33.73
C ASP A 134 6.05 -41.78 34.93
N SER A 135 5.36 -41.44 36.03
CA SER A 135 5.34 -42.23 37.26
C SER A 135 4.79 -43.65 37.08
N GLU A 136 4.05 -43.90 36.00
CA GLU A 136 3.43 -45.19 35.67
C GLU A 136 4.26 -45.96 34.63
N GLY A 137 5.42 -45.43 34.20
CA GLY A 137 6.25 -46.06 33.19
C GLY A 137 5.73 -45.90 31.77
N LEU A 138 4.80 -44.96 31.53
CA LEU A 138 4.23 -44.71 30.22
C LEU A 138 4.89 -43.50 29.54
N LEU A 139 4.94 -43.56 28.22
CA LEU A 139 5.37 -42.45 27.39
C LEU A 139 4.27 -41.40 27.30
N PHE A 140 4.66 -40.13 27.22
CA PHE A 140 3.71 -39.03 26.97
C PHE A 140 2.87 -39.28 25.71
N GLN A 141 1.56 -39.42 25.87
CA GLN A 141 0.64 -39.64 24.76
C GLN A 141 -0.28 -38.42 24.61
N PRO A 142 0.00 -37.52 23.66
CA PRO A 142 -0.86 -36.36 23.42
C PRO A 142 -2.22 -36.81 22.88
N THR A 143 -3.28 -36.12 23.30
CA THR A 143 -4.63 -36.37 22.77
C THR A 143 -4.75 -35.85 21.33
N PRO A 144 -5.74 -36.34 20.56
CA PRO A 144 -6.02 -35.79 19.23
C PRO A 144 -6.24 -34.27 19.28
N GLU A 145 -6.96 -33.76 20.27
CA GLU A 145 -7.29 -32.34 20.41
C GLU A 145 -6.04 -31.50 20.69
N LEU A 146 -5.11 -32.02 21.50
CA LEU A 146 -3.84 -31.35 21.78
C LEU A 146 -2.98 -31.24 20.51
N ALA A 147 -2.79 -32.35 19.80
CA ALA A 147 -2.03 -32.35 18.55
C ALA A 147 -2.65 -31.41 17.51
N ARG A 148 -3.98 -31.45 17.36
CA ARG A 148 -4.73 -30.56 16.46
C ARG A 148 -4.56 -29.09 16.83
N THR A 149 -4.60 -28.78 18.12
CA THR A 149 -4.42 -27.42 18.64
C THR A 149 -3.03 -26.90 18.31
N HIS A 150 -1.99 -27.72 18.47
CA HIS A 150 -0.61 -27.34 18.14
C HIS A 150 -0.43 -27.08 16.64
N ILE A 151 -0.99 -27.94 15.77
CA ILE A 151 -0.93 -27.75 14.31
C ILE A 151 -1.60 -26.42 13.94
N ARG A 152 -2.85 -26.21 14.37
CA ARG A 152 -3.59 -24.99 14.08
C ARG A 152 -2.87 -23.75 14.58
N THR A 153 -2.41 -23.78 15.84
CA THR A 153 -1.73 -22.65 16.47
C THR A 153 -0.44 -22.31 15.73
N ALA A 154 0.37 -23.30 15.35
CA ALA A 154 1.60 -23.08 14.59
C ALA A 154 1.33 -22.36 13.25
N ILE A 155 0.31 -22.82 12.52
CA ILE A 155 -0.06 -22.24 11.22
C ILE A 155 -0.55 -20.81 11.39
N GLU A 156 -1.52 -20.58 12.27
CA GLU A 156 -2.14 -19.25 12.46
C GLU A 156 -1.14 -18.23 13.03
N VAL A 157 -0.33 -18.62 14.02
CA VAL A 157 0.57 -17.71 14.74
C VAL A 157 1.84 -17.42 13.95
N LEU A 158 2.35 -18.40 13.20
CA LEU A 158 3.68 -18.32 12.62
C LEU A 158 3.68 -18.65 11.13
N LEU A 159 3.35 -19.87 10.72
CA LEU A 159 3.65 -20.35 9.35
C LEU A 159 2.90 -19.59 8.24
N SER A 160 1.71 -19.07 8.54
CA SER A 160 0.93 -18.21 7.61
C SER A 160 1.33 -16.73 7.65
N GLN A 161 2.15 -16.32 8.62
CA GLN A 161 2.51 -14.92 8.81
C GLN A 161 3.74 -14.54 7.98
N PRO A 162 3.80 -13.29 7.47
CA PRO A 162 4.97 -12.82 6.72
C PRO A 162 6.22 -12.71 7.62
N PRO A 163 7.44 -12.69 7.04
CA PRO A 163 8.69 -12.57 7.79
C PRO A 163 8.81 -11.30 8.64
N ILE A 164 8.19 -10.21 8.19
CA ILE A 164 8.26 -8.91 8.86
C ILE A 164 6.87 -8.53 9.38
N ILE A 165 6.76 -8.31 10.69
CA ILE A 165 5.49 -8.07 11.37
C ILE A 165 5.57 -6.79 12.21
N GLY A 166 4.46 -6.07 12.31
CA GLY A 166 4.27 -5.01 13.30
C GLY A 166 5.21 -3.81 13.10
N LYS A 167 5.94 -3.42 14.16
CA LYS A 167 6.76 -2.20 14.15
C LYS A 167 7.92 -2.27 13.16
N ALA A 168 8.60 -3.43 13.07
CA ALA A 168 9.71 -3.63 12.15
C ALA A 168 9.28 -3.48 10.69
N ALA A 169 8.08 -3.94 10.35
CA ALA A 169 7.49 -3.77 9.02
C ALA A 169 7.27 -2.30 8.67
N GLY A 170 6.72 -1.55 9.63
CA GLY A 170 6.55 -0.11 9.48
C GLY A 170 7.89 0.60 9.30
N GLU A 171 8.86 0.32 10.15
CA GLU A 171 10.21 0.92 10.06
C GLU A 171 10.92 0.59 8.74
N ALA A 172 10.72 -0.61 8.21
CA ALA A 172 11.25 -1.00 6.90
C ALA A 172 10.57 -0.23 5.77
N LEU A 173 9.23 -0.14 5.78
CA LEU A 173 8.48 0.65 4.81
C LEU A 173 8.92 2.11 4.84
N GLU A 174 9.01 2.71 6.04
CA GLU A 174 9.45 4.09 6.20
C GLU A 174 10.84 4.31 5.61
N ARG A 175 11.82 3.45 5.95
CA ARG A 175 13.19 3.56 5.44
C ARG A 175 13.25 3.52 3.90
N ASP A 176 12.42 2.69 3.29
CA ASP A 176 12.41 2.53 1.84
C ASP A 176 11.64 3.65 1.14
N VAL A 177 10.48 4.05 1.66
CA VAL A 177 9.62 5.13 1.10
C VAL A 177 10.25 6.50 1.26
N GLU A 178 11.04 6.71 2.33
CA GLU A 178 11.77 7.93 2.62
C GLU A 178 13.20 7.93 2.02
N SER A 179 13.53 6.91 1.21
CA SER A 179 14.82 6.83 0.50
C SER A 179 14.91 7.86 -0.63
N LEU A 180 16.11 8.40 -0.85
CA LEU A 180 16.41 9.36 -1.93
C LEU A 180 16.06 8.83 -3.33
N TYR A 181 16.19 7.52 -3.53
CA TYR A 181 15.97 6.86 -4.83
C TYR A 181 14.67 6.07 -4.88
N PHE A 182 13.66 6.48 -4.12
CA PHE A 182 12.32 5.91 -4.24
C PHE A 182 11.74 6.22 -5.63
N PRO A 183 10.99 5.30 -6.27
CA PRO A 183 10.48 5.52 -7.62
C PRO A 183 9.60 6.79 -7.74
N GLU A 184 9.75 7.51 -8.85
CA GLU A 184 9.07 8.80 -9.12
C GLU A 184 7.75 8.66 -9.88
N ASP A 185 7.30 7.44 -10.14
CA ASP A 185 6.06 7.14 -10.84
C ASP A 185 5.30 5.97 -10.20
N LEU A 186 3.98 5.95 -10.39
CA LEU A 186 3.10 4.99 -9.72
C LEU A 186 3.42 3.52 -10.08
N GLU A 187 3.86 3.26 -11.32
CA GLU A 187 4.16 1.91 -11.78
C GLU A 187 5.48 1.41 -11.16
N GLY A 188 6.50 2.28 -11.13
CA GLY A 188 7.74 2.04 -10.40
C GLY A 188 7.49 1.77 -8.91
N VAL A 189 6.64 2.57 -8.26
CA VAL A 189 6.25 2.38 -6.85
C VAL A 189 5.55 1.03 -6.67
N LYS A 190 4.60 0.68 -7.54
CA LYS A 190 3.90 -0.61 -7.50
C LYS A 190 4.88 -1.78 -7.58
N ASN A 191 5.81 -1.75 -8.54
CA ASN A 191 6.79 -2.81 -8.73
C ASN A 191 7.74 -2.94 -7.54
N PHE A 192 8.24 -1.81 -7.03
CA PHE A 192 9.08 -1.77 -5.84
C PHE A 192 8.37 -2.38 -4.63
N LEU A 193 7.17 -1.91 -4.32
CA LEU A 193 6.40 -2.39 -3.18
C LEU A 193 6.04 -3.86 -3.35
N SER A 194 5.61 -4.32 -4.53
CA SER A 194 5.26 -5.72 -4.78
C SER A 194 6.42 -6.68 -4.52
N SER A 195 7.65 -6.27 -4.87
CA SER A 195 8.84 -7.11 -4.66
C SER A 195 9.30 -7.19 -3.20
N ARG A 196 8.94 -6.23 -2.35
CA ARG A 196 9.63 -5.99 -1.07
C ARG A 196 8.72 -5.80 0.14
N HIS A 197 7.54 -5.21 -0.04
CA HIS A 197 6.60 -4.91 1.06
C HIS A 197 5.28 -5.62 0.88
N PHE A 198 4.77 -5.75 -0.34
CA PHE A 198 3.57 -6.53 -0.63
C PHE A 198 3.92 -7.99 -0.95
N LEU A 199 4.90 -8.52 -0.22
CA LEU A 199 4.97 -9.97 -0.02
C LEU A 199 3.60 -10.39 0.49
N VAL A 200 3.06 -11.50 -0.02
CA VAL A 200 1.72 -12.00 0.30
C VAL A 200 1.62 -12.20 1.82
N GLY A 201 1.25 -11.12 2.51
CA GLY A 201 1.22 -11.02 3.95
C GLY A 201 -0.20 -11.25 4.43
N SER A 202 -0.35 -11.56 5.72
CA SER A 202 -1.66 -11.64 6.34
C SER A 202 -2.42 -10.32 6.13
N GLU A 203 -3.73 -10.38 5.93
CA GLU A 203 -4.60 -9.20 5.77
C GLU A 203 -4.29 -8.09 6.79
N LYS A 204 -4.00 -8.49 8.03
CA LYS A 204 -3.59 -7.65 9.14
C LYS A 204 -2.31 -6.84 8.87
N TYR A 205 -1.32 -7.43 8.19
CA TYR A 205 -0.09 -6.75 7.81
C TYR A 205 -0.37 -5.61 6.84
N LEU A 206 -1.10 -5.87 5.76
CA LEU A 206 -1.46 -4.88 4.75
C LEU A 206 -2.33 -3.76 5.35
N LEU A 207 -3.28 -4.09 6.23
CA LEU A 207 -4.04 -3.10 7.00
C LEU A 207 -3.13 -2.17 7.82
N ASN A 208 -2.10 -2.72 8.47
CA ASN A 208 -1.15 -1.92 9.24
C ASN A 208 -0.33 -0.98 8.34
N LEU A 209 0.07 -1.42 7.14
CA LEU A 209 0.77 -0.55 6.17
C LEU A 209 -0.13 0.59 5.69
N ILE A 210 -1.41 0.32 5.42
CA ILE A 210 -2.39 1.36 5.04
C ILE A 210 -2.51 2.39 6.17
N VAL A 211 -2.70 1.92 7.41
CA VAL A 211 -2.83 2.80 8.59
C VAL A 211 -1.56 3.62 8.83
N LEU A 212 -0.39 3.01 8.67
CA LEU A 212 0.89 3.70 8.80
C LEU A 212 1.04 4.79 7.74
N SER A 213 0.82 4.44 6.48
CA SER A 213 0.93 5.36 5.36
C SER A 213 -0.06 6.51 5.49
N LEU A 214 -1.29 6.23 5.92
CA LEU A 214 -2.30 7.25 6.20
C LEU A 214 -1.83 8.20 7.31
N LYS A 215 -1.26 7.67 8.40
CA LYS A 215 -0.67 8.52 9.45
C LYS A 215 0.49 9.36 8.93
N LYS A 216 1.34 8.83 8.06
CA LYS A 216 2.44 9.59 7.45
C LYS A 216 1.91 10.70 6.55
N VAL A 217 0.89 10.44 5.73
CA VAL A 217 0.23 11.49 4.94
C VAL A 217 -0.33 12.61 5.83
N ILE A 218 -0.97 12.28 6.96
CA ILE A 218 -1.66 13.27 7.80
C ILE A 218 -0.73 13.97 8.79
N PHE A 219 0.27 13.29 9.35
CA PHE A 219 1.05 13.78 10.49
C PHE A 219 2.54 14.01 10.20
N LEU A 220 3.10 13.48 9.11
CA LEU A 220 4.52 13.68 8.83
C LEU A 220 4.79 15.15 8.53
N VAL A 221 5.60 15.80 9.35
CA VAL A 221 6.12 17.15 9.09
C VAL A 221 7.56 16.94 8.62
N PRO A 222 7.85 17.06 7.33
CA PRO A 222 9.18 16.76 6.84
C PRO A 222 10.12 17.93 7.10
N PHE A 223 11.42 17.67 7.15
CA PHE A 223 12.43 18.71 7.33
C PHE A 223 12.40 19.72 6.16
N PRO A 224 12.72 21.01 6.42
CA PRO A 224 12.81 22.02 5.37
C PRO A 224 13.80 21.57 4.29
N GLY A 225 13.31 21.39 3.05
CA GLY A 225 14.12 20.98 1.89
C GLY A 225 13.75 19.63 1.26
N ASP A 226 13.01 18.75 1.98
CA ASP A 226 12.76 17.36 1.55
C ASP A 226 11.26 16.97 1.54
N SER A 227 10.36 17.96 1.67
CA SER A 227 9.05 17.73 2.28
C SER A 227 7.90 17.28 1.37
N ALA A 228 7.79 17.84 0.16
CA ALA A 228 6.66 17.52 -0.70
C ALA A 228 6.74 16.13 -1.34
N GLY A 229 7.97 15.64 -1.61
CA GLY A 229 8.21 14.35 -2.26
C GLY A 229 7.79 13.18 -1.39
N ILE A 230 8.22 13.17 -0.12
CA ILE A 230 7.99 12.04 0.79
C ILE A 230 6.50 11.81 1.06
N ILE A 231 5.74 12.88 1.31
CA ILE A 231 4.28 12.75 1.53
C ILE A 231 3.61 12.16 0.28
N ASN A 232 4.02 12.60 -0.91
CA ASN A 232 3.51 12.06 -2.16
C ASN A 232 3.87 10.59 -2.36
N ASN A 233 5.05 10.14 -1.91
CA ASN A 233 5.41 8.71 -1.91
C ASN A 233 4.43 7.89 -1.08
N TYR A 234 4.06 8.34 0.13
CA TYR A 234 3.04 7.67 0.95
C TYR A 234 1.64 7.70 0.33
N ILE A 235 1.28 8.77 -0.40
CA ILE A 235 0.03 8.80 -1.17
C ILE A 235 0.03 7.71 -2.24
N TRP A 236 1.14 7.51 -2.96
CA TRP A 236 1.28 6.43 -3.94
C TRP A 236 1.25 5.05 -3.30
N VAL A 237 1.86 4.86 -2.13
CA VAL A 237 1.78 3.61 -1.35
C VAL A 237 0.32 3.27 -1.02
N ILE A 238 -0.45 4.25 -0.51
CA ILE A 238 -1.89 4.06 -0.24
C ILE A 238 -2.62 3.74 -1.54
N GLU A 239 -2.34 4.46 -2.62
CA GLU A 239 -2.99 4.24 -3.92
C GLU A 239 -2.77 2.81 -4.44
N CYS A 240 -1.55 2.28 -4.34
CA CYS A 240 -1.25 0.89 -4.71
C CYS A 240 -1.97 -0.11 -3.80
N LEU A 241 -1.90 0.08 -2.48
CA LEU A 241 -2.56 -0.81 -1.51
C LEU A 241 -4.09 -0.87 -1.72
N VAL A 242 -4.74 0.27 -1.93
CA VAL A 242 -6.19 0.34 -2.13
C VAL A 242 -6.62 -0.30 -3.47
N LYS A 243 -5.81 -0.17 -4.52
CA LYS A 243 -6.11 -0.72 -5.84
C LYS A 243 -5.86 -2.23 -5.90
N ASP A 244 -4.70 -2.68 -5.45
CA ASP A 244 -4.27 -4.07 -5.59
C ASP A 244 -4.85 -4.97 -4.49
N TYR A 245 -5.17 -4.42 -3.31
CA TYR A 245 -5.69 -5.16 -2.16
C TYR A 245 -7.04 -4.60 -1.68
N ARG A 246 -7.99 -4.46 -2.62
CA ARG A 246 -9.31 -3.85 -2.37
C ARG A 246 -10.05 -4.45 -1.17
N ASN A 247 -10.14 -5.78 -1.12
CA ASN A 247 -10.85 -6.50 -0.05
C ASN A 247 -10.27 -6.18 1.33
N VAL A 248 -8.94 -6.05 1.40
CA VAL A 248 -8.23 -5.70 2.64
C VAL A 248 -8.51 -4.27 3.04
N PHE A 249 -8.51 -3.33 2.09
CA PHE A 249 -8.87 -1.95 2.39
C PHE A 249 -10.33 -1.81 2.86
N GLU A 250 -11.25 -2.58 2.28
CA GLU A 250 -12.66 -2.58 2.67
C GLU A 250 -12.89 -3.09 4.09
N SER A 251 -12.03 -4.01 4.58
CA SER A 251 -12.09 -4.49 5.97
C SER A 251 -11.54 -3.48 7.00
N LEU A 252 -10.88 -2.41 6.57
CA LEU A 252 -10.37 -1.36 7.46
C LEU A 252 -11.53 -0.65 8.20
N GLU A 253 -11.45 -0.67 9.54
CA GLU A 253 -12.46 -0.07 10.41
C GLU A 253 -12.66 1.43 10.11
N SER A 254 -13.91 1.82 9.82
CA SER A 254 -14.30 3.23 9.59
C SER A 254 -13.90 4.16 10.74
N LYS A 255 -13.97 3.66 11.99
CA LYS A 255 -13.54 4.42 13.18
C LYS A 255 -12.06 4.78 13.10
N LYS A 256 -11.21 3.88 12.61
CA LYS A 256 -9.76 4.11 12.48
C LYS A 256 -9.45 5.23 11.50
N ILE A 257 -10.12 5.23 10.34
CA ILE A 257 -10.00 6.30 9.34
C ILE A 257 -10.46 7.62 9.94
N ARG A 258 -11.64 7.63 10.58
CA ARG A 258 -12.22 8.81 11.24
C ARG A 258 -11.29 9.42 12.29
N ASP A 259 -10.72 8.58 13.16
CA ASP A 259 -9.82 9.00 14.24
C ASP A 259 -8.52 9.62 13.72
N ILE A 260 -8.03 9.17 12.56
CA ILE A 260 -6.81 9.70 11.91
C ILE A 260 -7.13 10.99 11.18
N LEU A 261 -8.13 11.00 10.30
CA LEU A 261 -8.52 12.17 9.51
C LEU A 261 -9.04 13.32 10.40
N GLY A 262 -9.67 13.00 11.53
CA GLY A 262 -10.17 14.00 12.49
C GLY A 262 -9.10 14.83 13.19
N LYS A 263 -7.82 14.47 13.04
CA LYS A 263 -6.68 15.17 13.64
C LYS A 263 -5.85 15.94 12.61
N ILE A 264 -6.33 16.09 11.38
CA ILE A 264 -5.62 16.85 10.36
C ILE A 264 -5.62 18.34 10.72
N ASP A 265 -4.46 18.97 10.55
CA ASP A 265 -4.29 20.41 10.72
C ASP A 265 -4.78 21.17 9.48
N ASP A 266 -5.21 22.42 9.67
CA ASP A 266 -5.89 23.22 8.64
C ASP A 266 -4.97 23.55 7.43
N ASP A 267 -3.66 23.67 7.65
CA ASP A 267 -2.65 23.87 6.60
C ASP A 267 -2.41 22.62 5.74
N ARG A 268 -2.93 21.47 6.15
CA ARG A 268 -2.77 20.17 5.47
C ARG A 268 -4.03 19.70 4.76
N LEU A 269 -5.11 20.47 4.76
CA LEU A 269 -6.39 20.09 4.14
C LEU A 269 -6.26 19.70 2.66
N HIS A 270 -5.30 20.26 1.94
CA HIS A 270 -5.00 19.89 0.55
C HIS A 270 -4.71 18.39 0.35
N LEU A 271 -4.13 17.72 1.35
CA LEU A 271 -3.80 16.29 1.28
C LEU A 271 -5.03 15.39 1.21
N LEU A 272 -6.16 15.85 1.77
CA LEU A 272 -7.43 15.11 1.72
C LEU A 272 -7.94 14.96 0.29
N ALA A 273 -7.67 15.93 -0.60
CA ALA A 273 -8.09 15.85 -1.99
C ALA A 273 -7.51 14.61 -2.69
N PHE A 274 -6.25 14.28 -2.42
CA PHE A 274 -5.62 13.09 -2.96
C PHE A 274 -6.23 11.81 -2.40
N LEU A 275 -6.45 11.74 -1.07
CA LEU A 275 -7.06 10.57 -0.43
C LEU A 275 -8.48 10.32 -0.94
N PHE A 276 -9.30 11.37 -1.04
CA PHE A 276 -10.67 11.28 -1.57
C PHE A 276 -10.70 10.87 -3.04
N ASN A 277 -9.69 11.25 -3.84
CA ASN A 277 -9.55 10.76 -5.21
C ASN A 277 -9.14 9.27 -5.28
N ILE A 278 -8.36 8.78 -4.31
CA ILE A 278 -8.00 7.36 -4.23
C ILE A 278 -9.26 6.51 -3.98
N ASP A 279 -10.08 6.82 -2.96
CA ASP A 279 -11.32 6.09 -2.71
C ASP A 279 -12.39 6.88 -1.94
N ASN A 280 -13.66 6.60 -2.25
CA ASN A 280 -14.81 7.24 -1.59
C ASN A 280 -14.89 6.93 -0.10
N LYS A 281 -14.42 5.77 0.35
CA LYS A 281 -14.42 5.39 1.77
C LYS A 281 -13.70 6.41 2.64
N PHE A 282 -12.63 7.05 2.13
CA PHE A 282 -11.95 8.13 2.86
C PHE A 282 -12.85 9.34 3.08
N TRP A 283 -13.68 9.70 2.09
CA TRP A 283 -14.70 10.74 2.25
C TRP A 283 -15.79 10.27 3.20
N ASP A 284 -16.38 9.10 2.96
CA ASP A 284 -17.52 8.59 3.74
C ASP A 284 -17.20 8.51 5.23
N ASP A 285 -15.99 8.04 5.58
CA ASP A 285 -15.52 7.89 6.95
C ASP A 285 -14.87 9.15 7.55
N CYS A 286 -14.71 10.23 6.78
CA CYS A 286 -14.19 11.50 7.26
C CYS A 286 -15.19 12.19 8.23
N PRO A 287 -14.75 12.77 9.35
CA PRO A 287 -15.63 13.55 10.24
C PRO A 287 -16.31 14.73 9.53
N GLU A 288 -17.58 15.00 9.85
CA GLU A 288 -18.35 16.05 9.18
C GLU A 288 -17.74 17.45 9.36
N ASN A 289 -17.20 17.76 10.54
CA ASN A 289 -16.50 19.02 10.79
C ASN A 289 -15.27 19.21 9.89
N ILE A 290 -14.57 18.11 9.54
CA ILE A 290 -13.42 18.15 8.62
C ILE A 290 -13.90 18.28 7.17
N LYS A 291 -14.99 17.61 6.78
CA LYS A 291 -15.61 17.79 5.46
C LYS A 291 -16.01 19.24 5.23
N GLU A 292 -16.65 19.88 6.21
CA GLU A 292 -17.03 21.29 6.13
C GLU A 292 -15.79 22.18 6.00
N LYS A 293 -14.77 21.99 6.84
CA LYS A 293 -13.48 22.71 6.69
C LYS A 293 -12.86 22.53 5.31
N PHE A 294 -12.87 21.31 4.77
CA PHE A 294 -12.34 21.03 3.44
C PHE A 294 -13.15 21.72 2.33
N LYS A 295 -14.49 21.74 2.43
CA LYS A 295 -15.35 22.51 1.50
C LYS A 295 -15.05 24.01 1.55
N TYR A 296 -14.82 24.57 2.74
CA TYR A 296 -14.40 25.97 2.89
C TYR A 296 -13.01 26.22 2.29
N PHE A 297 -12.05 25.34 2.57
CA PHE A 297 -10.70 25.39 2.00
C PHE A 297 -10.71 25.45 0.46
N LEU A 298 -11.60 24.70 -0.20
CA LEU A 298 -11.74 24.74 -1.66
C LEU A 298 -12.37 26.04 -2.18
N LYS A 299 -13.13 26.77 -1.35
CA LYS A 299 -13.84 28.00 -1.74
C LYS A 299 -13.10 29.28 -1.34
N GLU A 300 -12.13 29.21 -0.44
CA GLU A 300 -11.41 30.38 0.06
C GLU A 300 -10.69 31.12 -1.10
N GLU A 301 -11.06 32.38 -1.32
CA GLU A 301 -10.54 33.21 -2.41
C GLU A 301 -9.13 33.74 -2.15
N LYS A 302 -8.72 33.80 -0.88
CA LYS A 302 -7.42 34.36 -0.48
C LYS A 302 -6.27 33.38 -0.59
N ILE A 303 -6.54 32.08 -0.64
CA ILE A 303 -5.50 31.04 -0.61
C ILE A 303 -5.21 30.61 -2.05
N GLU A 304 -3.92 30.58 -2.39
CA GLU A 304 -3.35 30.44 -3.74
C GLU A 304 -4.13 29.55 -4.74
N PHE A 305 -4.07 29.91 -6.03
CA PHE A 305 -4.59 29.17 -7.18
C PHE A 305 -4.51 27.63 -7.04
N TYR A 306 -3.44 27.09 -6.46
CA TYR A 306 -3.23 25.67 -6.22
C TYR A 306 -4.30 25.01 -5.34
N ASN A 307 -4.89 25.72 -4.37
CA ASN A 307 -5.97 25.17 -3.55
C ASN A 307 -7.20 24.80 -4.37
N ARG A 308 -7.55 25.67 -5.33
CA ARG A 308 -8.65 25.45 -6.25
C ARG A 308 -8.35 24.26 -7.18
N VAL A 309 -7.10 24.10 -7.62
CA VAL A 309 -6.69 22.94 -8.43
C VAL A 309 -6.98 21.62 -7.72
N PHE A 310 -6.89 21.55 -6.39
CA PHE A 310 -7.23 20.33 -5.66
C PHE A 310 -8.72 19.94 -5.77
N GLY A 311 -9.60 20.89 -6.08
CA GLY A 311 -11.02 20.62 -6.35
C GLY A 311 -11.23 19.63 -7.50
N ILE A 312 -10.30 19.58 -8.47
CA ILE A 312 -10.36 18.66 -9.61
C ILE A 312 -10.39 17.18 -9.14
N PHE A 313 -9.65 16.86 -8.08
CA PHE A 313 -9.56 15.52 -7.51
C PHE A 313 -10.88 15.03 -6.89
N VAL A 314 -11.77 15.95 -6.51
CA VAL A 314 -12.99 15.65 -5.75
C VAL A 314 -14.29 16.00 -6.48
N LEU A 315 -14.23 16.32 -7.78
CA LEU A 315 -15.41 16.64 -8.60
C LEU A 315 -16.51 15.56 -8.57
N HIS A 316 -16.11 14.30 -8.38
CA HIS A 316 -17.04 13.17 -8.26
C HIS A 316 -17.80 13.13 -6.92
N LEU A 317 -17.32 13.87 -5.90
CA LEU A 317 -17.97 14.02 -4.59
C LEU A 317 -18.70 15.36 -4.48
N LEU A 318 -18.09 16.40 -5.05
CA LEU A 318 -18.55 17.79 -5.01
C LEU A 318 -18.72 18.31 -6.44
N PRO A 319 -19.75 17.89 -7.18
CA PRO A 319 -19.95 18.36 -8.56
C PRO A 319 -20.25 19.87 -8.65
N GLU A 320 -20.74 20.48 -7.56
CA GLU A 320 -21.11 21.89 -7.51
C GLU A 320 -19.92 22.84 -7.72
N ILE A 321 -18.69 22.42 -7.40
CA ILE A 321 -17.49 23.26 -7.58
C ILE A 321 -17.03 23.35 -9.05
N LYS A 322 -17.62 22.56 -9.96
CA LYS A 322 -17.23 22.52 -11.38
C LYS A 322 -17.26 23.91 -12.03
N ASN A 323 -18.34 24.66 -11.83
CA ASN A 323 -18.52 25.97 -12.44
C ASN A 323 -17.49 27.00 -11.94
N ASP A 324 -17.14 26.92 -10.66
CA ASP A 324 -16.12 27.77 -10.06
C ASP A 324 -14.74 27.47 -10.68
N LEU A 325 -14.41 26.18 -10.84
CA LEU A 325 -13.16 25.76 -11.49
C LEU A 325 -13.09 26.21 -12.95
N ILE A 326 -14.18 26.12 -13.71
CA ILE A 326 -14.24 26.65 -15.09
C ILE A 326 -14.03 28.16 -15.08
N THR A 327 -14.68 28.88 -14.17
CA THR A 327 -14.57 30.34 -14.09
C THR A 327 -13.15 30.77 -13.77
N ILE A 328 -12.48 30.07 -12.85
CA ILE A 328 -11.06 30.30 -12.53
C ILE A 328 -10.18 29.96 -13.73
N TYR A 329 -10.46 28.83 -14.39
CA TYR A 329 -9.78 28.45 -15.63
C TYR A 329 -10.04 29.45 -16.78
N LYS A 330 -11.13 30.21 -16.76
CA LYS A 330 -11.31 31.30 -17.72
C LYS A 330 -10.62 32.58 -17.24
N ASN A 331 -10.73 32.94 -15.98
CA ASN A 331 -10.15 34.19 -15.47
C ASN A 331 -8.62 34.19 -15.51
N HIS A 332 -7.98 33.05 -15.24
CA HIS A 332 -6.52 32.93 -15.32
C HIS A 332 -5.98 32.71 -16.74
N TYR A 333 -6.84 32.39 -17.72
CA TYR A 333 -6.39 31.97 -19.07
C TYR A 333 -7.11 32.63 -20.26
N GLN A 334 -8.23 33.34 -20.07
CA GLN A 334 -9.10 33.88 -21.14
C GLN A 334 -9.22 35.42 -21.21
N LEU A 335 -8.56 36.23 -20.38
CA LEU A 335 -8.84 37.68 -20.41
C LEU A 335 -7.73 38.62 -20.88
N ASN A 336 -6.51 38.20 -21.19
CA ASN A 336 -5.57 39.01 -21.97
C ASN A 336 -4.45 38.12 -22.54
N GLU A 337 -4.24 38.15 -23.86
CA GLU A 337 -3.17 37.46 -24.62
C GLU A 337 -1.73 37.71 -24.12
N ARG A 338 -1.54 38.46 -23.02
CA ARG A 338 -0.25 38.92 -22.51
C ARG A 338 0.22 38.28 -21.20
N GLN A 339 -0.59 37.48 -20.49
CA GLN A 339 -0.23 36.97 -19.14
C GLN A 339 -0.70 35.53 -18.87
N LEU A 340 -0.43 34.58 -19.77
CA LEU A 340 -0.60 33.17 -19.42
C LEU A 340 0.41 32.78 -18.33
N ASN A 341 -0.07 32.36 -17.16
CA ASN A 341 0.80 31.71 -16.19
C ASN A 341 0.94 30.22 -16.55
N GLU A 342 1.95 29.91 -17.36
CA GLU A 342 2.23 28.54 -17.86
C GLU A 342 2.33 27.51 -16.73
N ARG A 343 2.84 27.91 -15.55
CA ARG A 343 2.94 27.02 -14.39
C ARG A 343 1.57 26.63 -13.85
N HIS A 344 0.65 27.59 -13.76
CA HIS A 344 -0.72 27.33 -13.37
C HIS A 344 -1.43 26.43 -14.39
N HIS A 345 -1.22 26.67 -15.69
CA HIS A 345 -1.84 25.86 -16.76
C HIS A 345 -1.42 24.40 -16.60
N LEU A 346 -0.10 24.21 -16.50
CA LEU A 346 0.49 22.90 -16.38
C LEU A 346 0.05 22.20 -15.08
N ALA A 347 -0.08 22.92 -13.97
CA ALA A 347 -0.60 22.37 -12.72
C ALA A 347 -2.04 21.87 -12.86
N PHE A 348 -2.89 22.64 -13.55
CA PHE A 348 -4.29 22.26 -13.80
C PHE A 348 -4.39 21.00 -14.66
N VAL A 349 -3.60 20.93 -15.74
CA VAL A 349 -3.61 19.76 -16.63
C VAL A 349 -2.99 18.53 -15.95
N LYS A 350 -1.91 18.70 -15.19
CA LYS A 350 -1.34 17.61 -14.36
C LYS A 350 -2.37 17.09 -13.37
N ALA A 351 -3.14 17.97 -12.73
CA ALA A 351 -4.21 17.57 -11.82
C ALA A 351 -5.32 16.82 -12.55
N LEU A 352 -5.74 17.24 -13.75
CA LEU A 352 -6.71 16.50 -14.58
C LEU A 352 -6.22 15.11 -14.98
N LYS A 353 -4.93 14.98 -15.34
CA LYS A 353 -4.33 13.68 -15.69
C LYS A 353 -4.31 12.73 -14.49
N ARG A 354 -4.03 13.25 -13.29
CA ARG A 354 -3.94 12.46 -12.05
C ARG A 354 -5.30 12.19 -11.41
N ALA A 355 -6.23 13.16 -11.48
CA ALA A 355 -7.61 12.95 -11.08
C ALA A 355 -8.17 11.86 -11.98
N LYS A 356 -8.73 10.81 -11.39
CA LYS A 356 -9.10 9.60 -12.13
C LYS A 356 -10.07 9.97 -13.26
N ALA A 357 -9.57 10.06 -14.50
CA ALA A 357 -10.36 10.35 -15.69
C ALA A 357 -11.47 9.31 -15.96
N ASN A 358 -11.45 8.19 -15.22
CA ASN A 358 -12.45 7.13 -15.27
C ASN A 358 -13.75 7.43 -14.49
N ARG A 359 -13.87 8.60 -13.83
CA ARG A 359 -15.13 9.05 -13.22
C ARG A 359 -15.83 10.06 -14.14
N LYS A 360 -17.13 9.85 -14.37
CA LYS A 360 -17.95 10.55 -15.38
C LYS A 360 -17.82 12.07 -15.30
N GLU A 361 -17.85 12.63 -14.09
CA GLU A 361 -17.80 14.08 -13.84
C GLU A 361 -16.44 14.69 -14.20
N SER A 362 -15.35 14.01 -13.84
CA SER A 362 -13.98 14.43 -14.19
C SER A 362 -13.73 14.34 -15.70
N ALA A 363 -14.28 13.33 -16.38
CA ALA A 363 -14.20 13.20 -17.84
C ALA A 363 -14.95 14.33 -18.57
N ILE A 364 -16.17 14.66 -18.11
CA ILE A 364 -16.94 15.79 -18.66
C ILE A 364 -16.17 17.10 -18.49
N PHE A 365 -15.60 17.31 -17.30
CA PHE A 365 -14.82 18.50 -17.02
C PHE A 365 -13.54 18.57 -17.87
N ALA A 366 -12.81 17.45 -18.04
CA ALA A 366 -11.65 17.39 -18.91
C ALA A 366 -11.99 17.74 -20.37
N LYS A 367 -13.10 17.21 -20.92
CA LYS A 367 -13.58 17.56 -22.27
C LYS A 367 -13.84 19.06 -22.42
N GLU A 368 -14.40 19.70 -21.40
CA GLU A 368 -14.68 21.14 -21.42
C GLU A 368 -13.40 21.98 -21.42
N ILE A 369 -12.38 21.57 -20.65
CA ILE A 369 -11.07 22.23 -20.61
C ILE A 369 -10.30 22.04 -21.92
N VAL A 370 -10.33 20.82 -22.49
CA VAL A 370 -9.75 20.53 -23.80
C VAL A 370 -10.38 21.42 -24.87
N LYS A 371 -11.71 21.50 -24.90
CA LYS A 371 -12.44 22.36 -25.85
C LYS A 371 -12.06 23.83 -25.71
N LEU A 372 -11.99 24.35 -24.48
CA LEU A 372 -11.61 25.77 -24.25
C LEU A 372 -10.22 26.10 -24.81
N ASN A 373 -9.25 25.21 -24.67
CA ASN A 373 -7.91 25.40 -25.21
C ASN A 373 -7.87 25.30 -26.73
N ILE A 374 -8.59 24.33 -27.31
CA ILE A 374 -8.73 24.20 -28.76
C ILE A 374 -9.39 25.46 -29.34
N ASP A 375 -10.45 25.97 -28.72
CA ASP A 375 -11.13 27.19 -29.17
C ASP A 375 -10.22 28.43 -29.14
N ILE A 376 -9.31 28.54 -28.16
CA ILE A 376 -8.30 29.62 -28.11
C ILE A 376 -7.30 29.46 -29.26
N PHE A 377 -6.80 28.24 -29.47
CA PHE A 377 -5.85 27.94 -30.54
C PHE A 377 -6.42 28.23 -31.93
N ILE A 378 -7.66 27.81 -32.22
CA ILE A 378 -8.30 28.00 -33.53
C ILE A 378 -8.51 29.48 -33.86
N ARG A 379 -8.74 30.32 -32.84
CA ARG A 379 -8.94 31.78 -33.01
C ARG A 379 -7.66 32.57 -33.32
N SER A 380 -6.51 31.90 -33.46
CA SER A 380 -5.25 32.57 -33.76
C SER A 380 -5.31 33.28 -35.11
N LYS A 381 -5.02 34.59 -35.10
CA LYS A 381 -5.16 35.47 -36.28
C LYS A 381 -3.92 35.52 -37.18
N TYR A 382 -2.77 35.14 -36.64
CA TYR A 382 -1.47 35.19 -37.32
C TYR A 382 -0.68 33.90 -37.08
N PHE A 383 0.18 33.50 -38.03
CA PHE A 383 1.11 32.38 -37.87
C PHE A 383 1.90 32.39 -36.55
N LYS A 384 2.37 33.59 -36.11
CA LYS A 384 3.08 33.74 -34.85
C LYS A 384 2.19 33.38 -33.64
N SER A 385 0.98 33.93 -33.58
CA SER A 385 0.02 33.60 -32.51
C SER A 385 -0.42 32.14 -32.56
N GLY A 386 -0.53 31.54 -33.76
CA GLY A 386 -0.82 30.12 -33.92
C GLY A 386 0.24 29.25 -33.25
N ARG A 387 1.52 29.51 -33.52
CA ARG A 387 2.63 28.78 -32.89
C ARG A 387 2.67 28.96 -31.38
N GLU A 388 2.50 30.19 -30.90
CA GLU A 388 2.48 30.47 -29.46
C GLU A 388 1.29 29.78 -28.75
N ASN A 389 0.10 29.77 -29.36
CA ASN A 389 -1.06 29.10 -28.79
C ASN A 389 -0.96 27.58 -28.89
N ALA A 390 -0.34 27.03 -29.94
CA ALA A 390 -0.09 25.60 -30.02
C ALA A 390 0.78 25.14 -28.83
N GLU A 391 1.86 25.89 -28.54
CA GLU A 391 2.74 25.62 -27.41
C GLU A 391 2.06 25.78 -26.05
N LYS A 392 1.28 26.86 -25.88
CA LYS A 392 0.71 27.22 -24.59
C LYS A 392 -0.61 26.52 -24.26
N HIS A 393 -1.40 26.19 -25.27
CA HIS A 393 -2.77 25.69 -25.10
C HIS A 393 -2.97 24.26 -25.60
N ILE A 394 -2.27 23.83 -26.65
CA ILE A 394 -2.44 22.48 -27.20
C ILE A 394 -1.46 21.49 -26.58
N ARG A 395 -0.15 21.76 -26.64
CA ARG A 395 0.88 20.84 -26.13
C ARG A 395 0.60 20.37 -24.68
N PRO A 396 0.20 21.23 -23.71
CA PRO A 396 -0.03 20.78 -22.34
C PRO A 396 -1.20 19.80 -22.19
N ILE A 397 -2.25 19.94 -23.01
CA ILE A 397 -3.48 19.14 -22.90
C ILE A 397 -3.44 17.82 -23.66
N ILE A 398 -2.43 17.57 -24.50
CA ILE A 398 -2.26 16.32 -25.25
C ILE A 398 -2.51 15.08 -24.37
N PRO A 399 -1.96 14.96 -23.14
CA PRO A 399 -2.13 13.76 -22.31
C PRO A 399 -3.55 13.48 -21.82
N ILE A 400 -4.48 14.43 -21.99
CA ILE A 400 -5.89 14.31 -21.57
C ILE A 400 -6.88 14.39 -22.74
N MET A 401 -6.39 14.47 -23.98
CA MET A 401 -7.23 14.48 -25.18
C MET A 401 -7.75 13.08 -25.51
N THR A 402 -8.99 13.01 -25.98
CA THR A 402 -9.56 11.78 -26.57
C THR A 402 -9.36 11.76 -28.09
N ASN A 403 -9.59 10.61 -28.72
CA ASN A 403 -9.55 10.49 -30.19
C ASN A 403 -10.54 11.45 -30.88
N GLU A 404 -11.68 11.73 -30.26
CA GLU A 404 -12.66 12.70 -30.76
C GLU A 404 -12.08 14.13 -30.74
N ASP A 405 -11.40 14.50 -29.65
CA ASP A 405 -10.80 15.82 -29.50
C ASP A 405 -9.65 16.02 -30.49
N ILE A 406 -8.84 14.98 -30.73
CA ILE A 406 -7.76 14.99 -31.72
C ILE A 406 -8.34 15.20 -33.11
N LYS A 407 -9.39 14.46 -33.48
CA LYS A 407 -10.05 14.61 -34.76
C LYS A 407 -10.59 16.03 -34.96
N TYR A 408 -11.29 16.56 -33.96
CA TYR A 408 -11.82 17.93 -34.00
C TYR A 408 -10.70 18.97 -34.15
N LEU A 409 -9.60 18.84 -33.40
CA LEU A 409 -8.44 19.72 -33.52
C LEU A 409 -7.85 19.70 -34.94
N LEU A 410 -7.70 18.52 -35.55
CA LEU A 410 -7.16 18.37 -36.89
C LEU A 410 -8.07 19.02 -37.95
N GLU A 411 -9.37 18.76 -37.89
CA GLU A 411 -10.36 19.37 -38.81
C GLU A 411 -10.30 20.91 -38.76
N GLN A 412 -10.30 21.47 -37.55
CA GLN A 412 -10.28 22.92 -37.36
C GLN A 412 -8.93 23.56 -37.74
N THR A 413 -7.82 22.81 -37.62
CA THR A 413 -6.50 23.29 -38.04
C THR A 413 -6.42 23.43 -39.56
N VAL A 414 -7.06 22.52 -40.32
CA VAL A 414 -7.10 22.58 -41.79
C VAL A 414 -7.96 23.76 -42.26
N GLU A 415 -9.03 24.10 -41.54
CA GLU A 415 -9.90 25.23 -41.88
C GLU A 415 -9.24 26.61 -41.69
N ASN A 416 -8.27 26.72 -40.76
CA ASN A 416 -7.54 27.96 -40.52
C ASN A 416 -6.12 27.91 -41.11
N ASN A 417 -5.93 28.55 -42.28
CA ASN A 417 -4.64 28.65 -42.96
C ASN A 417 -3.48 29.19 -42.10
N GLN A 418 -3.77 29.97 -41.04
CA GLN A 418 -2.75 30.50 -40.14
C GLN A 418 -2.14 29.44 -39.20
N LEU A 419 -2.72 28.23 -39.16
CA LEU A 419 -2.32 27.14 -38.27
C LEU A 419 -1.59 26.01 -38.99
N ILE A 420 -1.46 26.07 -40.32
CA ILE A 420 -0.78 25.06 -41.14
C ILE A 420 0.66 24.81 -40.67
N ASP A 421 1.36 25.85 -40.22
CA ASP A 421 2.72 25.74 -39.70
C ASP A 421 2.81 25.09 -38.31
N CYS A 422 1.69 24.80 -37.65
CA CYS A 422 1.63 24.23 -36.30
C CYS A 422 1.58 22.69 -36.30
N ILE A 423 1.68 22.05 -37.47
CA ILE A 423 1.67 20.58 -37.64
C ILE A 423 2.76 19.88 -36.82
N PHE A 424 3.85 20.56 -36.44
CA PHE A 424 4.90 19.97 -35.61
C PHE A 424 4.40 19.53 -34.22
N ILE A 425 3.48 20.28 -33.58
CA ILE A 425 2.86 19.87 -32.30
C ILE A 425 1.85 18.74 -32.52
N LEU A 426 1.20 18.70 -33.69
CA LEU A 426 0.31 17.61 -34.04
C LEU A 426 1.04 16.26 -34.20
N LYS A 427 2.35 16.26 -34.48
CA LYS A 427 3.16 15.03 -34.48
C LYS A 427 3.30 14.40 -33.09
N GLU A 428 3.24 15.21 -32.03
CA GLU A 428 3.28 14.74 -30.63
C GLU A 428 1.97 14.05 -30.22
N LEU A 429 0.88 14.23 -30.97
CA LEU A 429 -0.39 13.54 -30.72
C LEU A 429 -0.35 12.04 -31.04
N PHE A 430 0.68 11.59 -31.78
CA PHE A 430 0.82 10.22 -32.27
C PHE A 430 2.01 9.47 -31.64
N GLN A 431 2.65 10.05 -30.63
CA GLN A 431 3.70 9.43 -29.80
C GLN A 431 3.11 9.07 -28.44
#